data_AF-A0A3S9PU79-F1
#
_entry.id   AF-A0A3S9PU79-F1
#
_cell.length_a   1.000
_cell.length_b   1.000
_cell.length_c   1.000
_cell.angle_alpha   90.00
_cell.angle_beta   90.00
_cell.angle_gamma   90.00
#
_symmetry.space_group_name_H-M   'P 1'
#
loop_
_entity.id
_entity.type
_entity.pdbx_description
1 polymer ?
#
loop_
_entity_poly.entity_id
_entity_poly.type
_entity_poly.pdbx_seq_one_letter_code
_entity_poly.pdbx_strand_id
1 'polypeptide(L)'
;MKAAAYNQARSILAKAGSDTAAKSHPVHGTGDVPVGYGTNLLACSRDEFRAKDKNAPIKRSGMTPYHYVAIHDAARTMGIDRW
;
A
#
# COMPACT_ATOMS: atom_id res chain seq x y z
N MET A 1 14.06 -2.09 5.69
CA MET A 1 13.48 -1.66 4.41
C MET A 1 13.86 -0.20 4.20
N LYS A 2 14.22 0.23 2.99
CA LYS A 2 14.65 1.61 2.75
C LYS A 2 13.50 2.60 2.96
N ALA A 3 13.76 3.71 3.63
CA ALA A 3 12.77 4.77 3.87
C ALA A 3 12.20 5.32 2.55
N ALA A 4 13.05 5.46 1.52
CA ALA A 4 12.63 5.86 0.17
C ALA A 4 11.62 4.88 -0.46
N ALA A 5 11.83 3.57 -0.26
CA ALA A 5 10.92 2.54 -0.75
C ALA A 5 9.54 2.60 -0.06
N TYR A 6 9.53 2.83 1.25
CA TYR A 6 8.29 3.09 2.00
C TYR A 6 7.55 4.32 1.45
N ASN A 7 8.25 5.44 1.26
CA ASN A 7 7.65 6.68 0.75
C ASN A 7 7.10 6.51 -0.67
N GLN A 8 7.80 5.77 -1.52
CA GLN A 8 7.34 5.48 -2.88
C GLN A 8 6.09 4.57 -2.86
N ALA A 9 6.09 3.52 -2.06
CA ALA A 9 4.94 2.64 -1.89
C ALA A 9 3.71 3.39 -1.34
N ARG A 10 3.91 4.25 -0.34
CA ARG A 10 2.89 5.18 0.17
C ARG A 10 2.32 6.04 -0.96
N SER A 11 3.17 6.61 -1.82
CA SER A 11 2.74 7.43 -2.95
C SER A 11 1.92 6.65 -3.99
N ILE A 12 2.30 5.41 -4.30
CA ILE A 12 1.54 4.50 -5.18
C ILE A 12 0.14 4.28 -4.61
N LEU A 13 0.05 3.91 -3.34
CA LEU A 13 -1.22 3.62 -2.68
C LEU A 13 -2.10 4.87 -2.58
N ALA A 14 -1.53 6.02 -2.25
CA ALA A 14 -2.27 7.29 -2.19
C ALA A 14 -2.83 7.69 -3.56
N LYS A 15 -2.06 7.52 -4.65
CA LYS A 15 -2.54 7.75 -6.02
C LYS A 15 -3.65 6.79 -6.44
N ALA A 16 -3.60 5.56 -5.93
CA ALA A 16 -4.66 4.57 -6.09
C ALA A 16 -5.88 4.82 -5.19
N GLY A 17 -5.87 5.89 -4.38
CA GLY A 17 -6.99 6.27 -3.54
C GLY A 17 -7.00 5.66 -2.15
N SER A 18 -5.87 5.20 -1.59
CA SER A 18 -5.77 4.83 -0.17
C SER A 18 -5.72 6.10 0.69
N ASP A 19 -6.73 6.29 1.53
CA ASP A 19 -6.82 7.43 2.45
C ASP A 19 -5.82 7.26 3.60
N THR A 20 -5.63 6.02 4.06
CA THR A 20 -4.58 5.70 5.05
C THR A 20 -3.20 6.07 4.51
N ALA A 21 -2.88 5.71 3.27
CA ALA A 21 -1.59 6.07 2.68
C ALA A 21 -1.44 7.57 2.42
N ALA A 22 -2.52 8.26 2.05
CA ALA A 22 -2.50 9.71 1.88
C ALA A 22 -2.25 10.44 3.21
N LYS A 23 -2.83 9.94 4.32
CA LYS A 23 -2.71 10.53 5.66
C LYS A 23 -1.44 10.11 6.40
N SER A 24 -0.80 9.00 6.03
CA SER A 24 0.43 8.57 6.69
C SER A 24 1.56 9.58 6.45
N HIS A 25 2.50 9.68 7.39
CA HIS A 25 3.63 10.59 7.27
C HIS A 25 4.76 9.97 6.43
N PRO A 26 5.39 10.73 5.52
CA PRO A 26 6.62 10.27 4.88
C PRO A 26 7.75 10.17 5.91
N VAL A 27 8.61 9.18 5.72
CA VAL A 27 9.80 9.01 6.54
C VAL A 27 10.91 9.88 5.98
N HIS A 28 11.58 10.63 6.84
CA HIS A 28 12.71 11.50 6.52
C HIS A 28 13.76 11.38 7.63
N GLY A 29 15.03 11.69 7.31
CA GLY A 29 16.12 11.67 8.30
C GLY A 29 16.63 10.28 8.71
N THR A 30 16.09 9.19 8.15
CA THR A 30 16.59 7.82 8.37
C THR A 30 16.78 7.08 7.04
N GLY A 31 17.79 6.22 6.98
CA GLY A 31 18.06 5.40 5.79
C GLY A 31 17.13 4.20 5.66
N ASP A 32 16.72 3.63 6.80
CA ASP A 32 15.94 2.41 6.89
C ASP A 32 14.81 2.54 7.92
N VAL A 33 13.76 1.77 7.71
CA VAL A 33 12.63 1.60 8.63
C VAL A 33 12.30 0.12 8.83
N PRO A 34 11.66 -0.23 9.97
CA PRO A 34 11.18 -1.58 10.21
C PRO A 34 10.22 -2.04 9.11
N VAL A 35 10.31 -3.32 8.74
CA VAL A 35 9.38 -3.93 7.77
C VAL A 35 7.92 -3.80 8.21
N GLY A 36 7.67 -3.78 9.53
CA GLY A 36 6.36 -3.56 10.14
C GLY A 36 5.65 -2.28 9.69
N TYR A 37 6.39 -1.23 9.31
CA TYR A 37 5.79 -0.01 8.76
C TYR A 37 5.15 -0.27 7.39
N GLY A 38 5.85 -1.01 6.54
CA GLY A 38 5.38 -1.38 5.21
C GLY A 38 4.23 -2.37 5.27
N THR A 39 4.33 -3.42 6.09
CA THR A 39 3.25 -4.41 6.23
C THR A 39 1.98 -3.79 6.79
N ASN A 40 2.08 -2.88 7.77
CA ASN A 40 0.92 -2.16 8.30
C ASN A 40 0.28 -1.26 7.23
N LEU A 41 1.09 -0.50 6.49
CA LEU A 41 0.61 0.35 5.39
C LEU A 41 -0.15 -0.47 4.31
N LEU A 42 0.37 -1.64 3.95
CA LEU A 42 -0.26 -2.54 3.00
C LEU A 42 -1.55 -3.14 3.56
N ALA A 43 -1.55 -3.61 4.81
CA ALA A 43 -2.74 -4.18 5.44
C ALA A 43 -3.89 -3.16 5.51
N CYS A 44 -3.63 -1.94 5.99
CA CYS A 44 -4.65 -0.90 6.05
C CYS A 44 -5.18 -0.52 4.65
N SER A 45 -4.28 -0.35 3.67
CA SER A 45 -4.69 0.00 2.30
C SER A 45 -5.48 -1.12 1.62
N ARG A 46 -5.14 -2.38 1.88
CA ARG A 46 -5.89 -3.55 1.38
C ARG A 46 -7.33 -3.52 1.87
N ASP A 47 -7.50 -3.29 3.17
CA ASP A 47 -8.81 -3.34 3.79
C ASP A 47 -9.67 -2.15 3.33
N GLU A 48 -9.06 -0.97 3.15
CA GLU A 48 -9.71 0.18 2.50
C GLU A 48 -10.13 -0.12 1.06
N PHE A 49 -9.23 -0.67 0.22
CA PHE A 49 -9.56 -0.98 -1.16
C PHE A 49 -10.67 -2.02 -1.26
N ARG A 50 -10.65 -3.06 -0.42
CA ARG A 50 -11.73 -4.05 -0.35
C ARG A 50 -13.07 -3.43 0.05
N ALA A 51 -13.06 -2.45 0.95
CA ALA A 51 -14.27 -1.72 1.34
C ALA A 51 -14.79 -0.84 0.19
N LYS A 52 -13.90 -0.10 -0.50
CA LYS A 52 -14.25 0.75 -1.64
C LYS A 52 -14.78 -0.06 -2.82
N ASP A 53 -14.20 -1.23 -3.05
CA ASP A 53 -14.55 -2.10 -4.17
C ASP A 53 -15.66 -3.09 -3.85
N LYS A 54 -16.33 -2.99 -2.69
CA LYS A 54 -17.32 -3.96 -2.21
C LYS A 54 -18.33 -4.34 -3.30
N ASN A 55 -18.81 -3.35 -4.04
CA ASN A 55 -19.86 -3.48 -5.06
C ASN A 55 -19.31 -3.64 -6.50
N ALA A 56 -17.99 -3.74 -6.69
CA ALA A 56 -17.41 -3.93 -8.01
C ALA A 56 -17.75 -5.33 -8.57
N PRO A 57 -18.10 -5.45 -9.86
CA PRO A 57 -18.49 -6.73 -10.46
C PRO A 57 -17.29 -7.68 -10.68
N ILE A 58 -16.11 -7.13 -10.96
CA ILE A 58 -14.89 -7.90 -11.22
C ILE A 58 -13.89 -7.61 -10.11
N LYS A 59 -13.51 -8.66 -9.37
CA LYS A 59 -12.62 -8.57 -8.22
C LYS A 59 -11.56 -9.66 -8.22
N ARG A 60 -10.39 -9.33 -7.72
CA ARG A 60 -9.29 -10.24 -7.38
C ARG A 60 -8.89 -9.99 -5.94
N SER A 61 -8.93 -11.02 -5.09
CA SER A 61 -8.68 -10.89 -3.64
C SER A 61 -9.55 -9.82 -2.96
N GLY A 62 -10.78 -9.63 -3.44
CA GLY A 62 -11.73 -8.65 -2.91
C GLY A 62 -11.53 -7.21 -3.39
N MET A 63 -10.58 -6.95 -4.30
CA MET A 63 -10.30 -5.62 -4.87
C MET A 63 -10.50 -5.63 -6.38
N THR A 64 -10.76 -4.48 -6.99
CA THR A 64 -10.72 -4.28 -8.44
C THR A 64 -9.31 -4.60 -8.98
N PRO A 65 -9.17 -4.95 -10.27
CA PRO A 65 -7.85 -5.14 -10.87
C PRO A 65 -6.91 -3.94 -10.68
N TYR A 66 -7.45 -2.72 -10.68
CA TYR A 66 -6.71 -1.49 -10.44
C TYR A 66 -6.06 -1.46 -9.04
N HIS A 67 -6.87 -1.60 -7.98
CA HIS A 67 -6.34 -1.60 -6.60
C HIS A 67 -5.46 -2.81 -6.31
N TYR A 68 -5.77 -3.98 -6.89
CA TYR A 68 -4.93 -5.17 -6.79
C TYR A 68 -3.52 -4.90 -7.35
N VAL A 69 -3.41 -4.32 -8.54
CA VAL A 69 -2.10 -4.00 -9.12
C VAL A 69 -1.36 -2.98 -8.25
N ALA A 70 -2.04 -1.90 -7.84
CA ALA A 70 -1.43 -0.85 -7.03
C ALA A 70 -0.84 -1.37 -5.71
N ILE A 71 -1.55 -2.24 -4.99
CA ILE A 71 -1.05 -2.77 -3.73
C ILE A 71 0.11 -3.76 -3.91
N HIS A 72 0.09 -4.55 -4.99
CA HIS A 72 1.21 -5.43 -5.33
C HIS A 72 2.44 -4.65 -5.81
N ASP A 73 2.26 -3.55 -6.54
CA ASP A 73 3.35 -2.66 -6.93
C ASP A 73 3.98 -1.99 -5.70
N ALA A 74 3.16 -1.52 -4.76
CA ALA A 74 3.64 -0.97 -3.49
C ALA A 74 4.44 -2.00 -2.67
N ALA A 75 3.94 -3.24 -2.57
CA ALA A 75 4.65 -4.33 -1.89
C ALA A 75 5.99 -4.66 -2.57
N ARG A 76 6.00 -4.72 -3.91
CA ARG A 76 7.22 -4.94 -4.72
C ARG A 76 8.24 -3.83 -4.51
N THR A 77 7.81 -2.56 -4.53
CA THR A 77 8.68 -1.41 -4.26
C THR A 77 9.36 -1.52 -2.91
N MET A 78 8.66 -2.03 -1.91
CA MET A 78 9.18 -2.24 -0.55
C MET A 78 10.01 -3.51 -0.38
N GLY A 79 10.01 -4.41 -1.37
CA GLY A 79 10.61 -5.74 -1.24
C GLY A 79 9.89 -6.64 -0.23
N ILE A 80 8.58 -6.45 -0.04
CA ILE A 80 7.75 -7.23 0.87
C ILE A 80 6.97 -8.26 0.06
N ASP A 81 7.22 -9.54 0.32
CA ASP A 81 6.60 -10.68 -0.34
C ASP A 81 5.50 -11.36 0.51
N ARG A 82 5.49 -11.11 1.83
CA ARG A 82 4.47 -11.59 2.78
C ARG A 82 3.93 -10.45 3.64
N TRP A 83 2.62 -10.22 3.57
CA TRP A 83 1.90 -9.14 4.27
C TRP A 83 0.38 -9.38 4.32
#